data_AF-A0A955E1R3-F1
#
_entry.id   AF-A0A955E1R3-F1
#
_cell.length_a   1.000
_cell.length_b   1.000
_cell.length_c   1.000
_cell.angle_alpha   90.00
_cell.angle_beta   90.00
_cell.angle_gamma   90.00
#
_symmetry.space_group_name_H-M   'P 1'
#
loop_
_entity.id
_entity.type
_entity.pdbx_description
1 polymer ?
#
loop_
_entity_poly.entity_id
_entity_poly.type
_entity_poly.pdbx_seq_one_letter_code
_entity_poly.pdbx_strand_id
1 'polypeptide(L)'
;MPPLYFLHIPKTAGTTLTAWLDQHYRANDILPKGYFGKNPLHVTREEFERKKEAVQHYKLIHGHYGNDVLRAFFPGARSITILREPTARVVSLYNDWRTKSDENREKAPELAKELIDIARNNDIEGFLRSGHELCRWQFIDGQARQLTASLYLDEPADPAAACAQLEQFSIVGTTKLLTPTTRLIARMMGWTPPSDMAPLNTTRGHDRFDELKPSTRELIHELTQNDQIVYKHAQKLLSASLTKLIDEGGHRAGAQAEHGAIMTTPIEIRVDDPIDGDGWHVLEGETQKWRWTGPGRASTIRLPKLPAAPHRLTLRIISVIADDILQGTHLLINGSPLEIRIAGIIDGQIHLHADIPAPLLDGAAPMLTILVPRTMAHSEIQPETGDHRQKGLAITSMLIGPIDPFET
;
A
#
# COMPACT_ATOMS: atom_id res chain seq x y z
N MET A 1 4.46 15.35 13.50
CA MET A 1 4.38 13.87 13.49
C MET A 1 5.77 13.35 13.14
N PRO A 2 6.34 12.41 13.91
CA PRO A 2 7.65 11.85 13.56
C PRO A 2 7.57 11.12 12.21
N PRO A 3 8.66 11.06 11.42
CA PRO A 3 8.68 10.27 10.19
C PRO A 3 8.33 8.81 10.46
N LEU A 4 7.65 8.18 9.51
CA LEU A 4 7.34 6.76 9.51
C LEU A 4 8.14 6.06 8.43
N TYR A 5 8.77 4.98 8.83
CA TYR A 5 9.51 4.10 7.95
C TYR A 5 8.85 2.71 7.89
N PHE A 6 8.59 2.23 6.67
CA PHE A 6 8.16 0.86 6.41
C PHE A 6 9.23 0.05 5.67
N LEU A 7 9.82 -0.93 6.36
CA LEU A 7 10.63 -1.98 5.75
C LEU A 7 9.75 -2.92 4.96
N HIS A 8 9.64 -2.61 3.68
CA HIS A 8 8.87 -3.45 2.77
C HIS A 8 9.72 -4.66 2.40
N ILE A 9 9.32 -5.83 2.91
CA ILE A 9 9.87 -7.12 2.47
C ILE A 9 9.03 -7.64 1.30
N PRO A 10 9.61 -8.11 0.19
CA PRO A 10 8.84 -8.58 -0.95
C PRO A 10 7.81 -9.67 -0.57
N LYS A 11 6.60 -9.51 -1.09
CA LYS A 11 5.45 -10.44 -0.95
C LYS A 11 4.92 -10.63 0.47
N THR A 12 5.07 -9.61 1.31
CA THR A 12 4.48 -9.56 2.66
C THR A 12 3.31 -8.56 2.77
N ALA A 13 2.47 -8.51 1.73
CA ALA A 13 1.33 -7.58 1.61
C ALA A 13 1.70 -6.08 1.56
N GLY A 14 2.94 -5.75 1.22
CA GLY A 14 3.40 -4.37 1.21
C GLY A 14 2.71 -3.46 0.18
N THR A 15 2.17 -3.96 -0.94
CA THR A 15 1.37 -3.11 -1.85
C THR A 15 0.11 -2.57 -1.15
N THR A 16 -0.62 -3.42 -0.44
CA THR A 16 -1.80 -3.03 0.35
C THR A 16 -1.43 -2.03 1.43
N LEU A 17 -0.36 -2.32 2.19
CA LEU A 17 0.06 -1.43 3.27
C LEU A 17 0.58 -0.10 2.74
N THR A 18 1.39 -0.08 1.68
CA THR A 18 1.88 1.16 1.04
C THR A 18 0.71 2.01 0.55
N ALA A 19 -0.28 1.43 -0.13
CA ALA A 19 -1.44 2.20 -0.60
C ALA A 19 -2.21 2.88 0.54
N TRP A 20 -2.33 2.21 1.68
CA TRP A 20 -2.94 2.77 2.88
C TRP A 20 -2.07 3.82 3.55
N LEU A 21 -0.77 3.57 3.72
CA LEU A 21 0.16 4.55 4.27
C LEU A 21 0.20 5.83 3.43
N ASP A 22 0.25 5.72 2.10
CA ASP A 22 0.31 6.86 1.18
C ASP A 22 -0.90 7.79 1.35
N GLN A 23 -2.05 7.29 1.81
CA GLN A 23 -3.26 8.11 2.03
C GLN A 23 -3.08 9.08 3.20
N HIS A 24 -2.16 8.84 4.12
CA HIS A 24 -1.98 9.69 5.30
C HIS A 24 -0.93 10.80 5.11
N TYR A 25 -0.33 10.91 3.93
CA TYR A 25 0.73 11.87 3.65
C TYR A 25 0.48 12.61 2.33
N ARG A 26 0.98 13.85 2.26
CA ARG A 26 1.08 14.57 0.99
C ARG A 26 2.09 13.90 0.08
N ALA A 27 1.87 13.90 -1.23
CA ALA A 27 2.79 13.30 -2.19
C ALA A 27 4.25 13.80 -2.03
N ASN A 28 4.44 15.09 -1.76
CA ASN A 28 5.78 15.69 -1.55
C ASN A 28 6.42 15.33 -0.20
N ASP A 29 5.65 14.79 0.74
CA ASP A 29 6.16 14.29 2.01
C ASP A 29 6.57 12.79 1.93
N ILE A 30 6.34 12.11 0.79
CA ILE A 30 6.66 10.69 0.58
C ILE A 30 7.98 10.59 -0.20
N LEU A 31 8.94 9.81 0.33
CA LEU A 31 10.21 9.57 -0.35
C LEU A 31 9.97 8.89 -1.71
N PRO A 32 10.39 9.49 -2.84
CA PRO A 32 10.17 8.92 -4.16
C PRO A 32 10.81 7.53 -4.31
N LYS A 33 10.14 6.66 -5.09
CA LYS A 33 10.72 5.36 -5.47
C LYS A 33 12.03 5.60 -6.24
N GLY A 34 13.08 4.85 -5.86
CA GLY A 34 14.39 4.98 -6.51
C GLY A 34 15.15 6.26 -6.15
N TYR A 35 14.74 7.00 -5.11
CA TYR A 35 15.47 8.20 -4.66
C TYR A 35 16.94 7.91 -4.36
N PHE A 36 17.23 6.77 -3.74
CA PHE A 36 18.59 6.29 -3.47
C PHE A 36 19.23 5.52 -4.65
N GLY A 37 18.72 5.72 -5.87
CA GLY A 37 19.17 5.02 -7.07
C GLY A 37 18.38 3.76 -7.37
N LYS A 38 18.78 3.04 -8.43
CA LYS A 38 18.14 1.77 -8.84
C LYS A 38 18.36 0.65 -7.82
N ASN A 39 19.39 0.76 -6.97
CA ASN A 39 19.66 -0.18 -5.91
C ASN A 39 19.45 0.47 -4.54
N PRO A 40 18.23 0.38 -3.96
CA PRO A 40 17.93 0.97 -2.66
C PRO A 40 18.75 0.39 -1.49
N LEU A 41 19.50 -0.70 -1.69
CA LEU A 41 20.24 -1.39 -0.65
C LEU A 41 21.72 -1.01 -0.57
N HIS A 42 22.21 -0.19 -1.50
CA HIS A 42 23.58 0.29 -1.49
C HIS A 42 23.57 1.79 -1.72
N VAL A 43 23.67 2.53 -0.62
CA VAL A 43 23.95 3.96 -0.67
C VAL A 43 25.42 4.13 -0.33
N THR A 44 26.21 4.56 -1.31
CA THR A 44 27.63 4.84 -1.07
C THR A 44 27.77 5.95 -0.04
N ARG A 45 28.92 6.02 0.65
CA ARG A 45 29.18 7.11 1.61
C ARG A 45 29.03 8.49 0.96
N GLU A 46 29.52 8.64 -0.27
CA GLU A 46 29.40 9.89 -1.02
C GLU A 46 27.92 10.24 -1.32
N GLU A 47 27.13 9.26 -1.76
CA GLU A 47 25.69 9.45 -1.96
C GLU A 47 24.96 9.76 -0.66
N PHE A 48 25.36 9.11 0.44
CA PHE A 48 24.84 9.39 1.76
C PHE A 48 25.07 10.84 2.16
N GLU A 49 26.33 11.29 2.15
CA GLU A 49 26.69 12.65 2.51
C GLU A 49 25.98 13.69 1.62
N ARG A 50 25.84 13.40 0.33
CA ARG A 50 25.14 14.29 -0.61
C ARG A 50 23.64 14.38 -0.37
N LYS A 51 23.00 13.29 0.07
CA LYS A 51 21.53 13.19 0.20
C LYS A 51 21.03 13.39 1.63
N LYS A 52 21.87 13.24 2.66
CA LYS A 52 21.46 13.14 4.07
C LYS A 52 20.60 14.30 4.56
N GLU A 53 20.88 15.52 4.13
CA GLU A 53 20.11 16.71 4.51
C GLU A 53 18.81 16.81 3.71
N ALA A 54 18.92 16.64 2.39
CA ALA A 54 17.78 16.72 1.50
C ALA A 54 16.71 15.68 1.83
N VAL A 55 17.05 14.49 2.34
CA VAL A 55 16.05 13.46 2.64
C VAL A 55 15.25 13.72 3.92
N GLN A 56 15.70 14.60 4.81
CA GLN A 56 15.04 14.82 6.12
C GLN A 56 13.64 15.41 6.00
N HIS A 57 13.29 16.05 4.88
CA HIS A 57 11.96 16.63 4.70
C HIS A 57 10.86 15.57 4.50
N TYR A 58 11.23 14.35 4.07
CA TYR A 58 10.28 13.26 3.87
C TYR A 58 9.78 12.71 5.20
N LYS A 59 8.47 12.49 5.28
CA LYS A 59 7.77 12.01 6.47
C LYS A 59 7.32 10.57 6.33
N LEU A 60 7.18 10.06 5.10
CA LEU A 60 6.92 8.65 4.84
C LEU A 60 8.05 8.07 3.97
N ILE A 61 8.62 6.99 4.45
CA ILE A 61 9.66 6.23 3.76
C ILE A 61 9.20 4.79 3.67
N HIS A 62 9.06 4.26 2.46
CA HIS A 62 8.79 2.85 2.28
C HIS A 62 9.57 2.30 1.09
N GLY A 63 10.06 1.08 1.20
CA GLY A 63 10.78 0.42 0.12
C GLY A 63 11.64 -0.73 0.61
N HIS A 64 12.30 -1.37 -0.34
CA HIS A 64 13.22 -2.47 -0.10
C HIS A 64 14.61 -1.92 0.29
N TYR A 65 14.64 -1.06 1.31
CA TYR A 65 15.88 -0.49 1.87
C TYR A 65 16.41 -1.42 2.97
N GLY A 66 17.73 -1.49 3.16
CA GLY A 66 18.34 -2.22 4.27
C GLY A 66 18.16 -1.43 5.56
N ASN A 67 17.92 -2.09 6.70
CA ASN A 67 17.61 -1.43 7.98
C ASN A 67 18.65 -0.39 8.41
N ASP A 68 19.91 -0.64 8.06
CA ASP A 68 21.08 0.21 8.28
C ASP A 68 20.94 1.58 7.58
N VAL A 69 20.56 1.58 6.29
CA VAL A 69 20.36 2.80 5.49
C VAL A 69 19.35 3.72 6.18
N LEU A 70 18.30 3.15 6.76
CA LEU A 70 17.16 3.93 7.24
C LEU A 70 17.41 4.51 8.61
N ARG A 71 18.09 3.75 9.47
CA ARG A 71 18.56 4.28 10.76
C ARG A 71 19.55 5.41 10.55
N ALA A 72 20.40 5.29 9.53
CA ALA A 72 21.38 6.32 9.20
C ALA A 72 20.71 7.59 8.65
N PHE A 73 19.74 7.47 7.73
CA PHE A 73 19.08 8.62 7.13
C PHE A 73 17.93 9.19 7.95
N PHE A 74 17.27 8.43 8.82
CA PHE A 74 16.07 8.87 9.53
C PHE A 74 16.15 8.52 11.01
N PRO A 75 17.12 9.11 11.75
CA PRO A 75 17.25 8.88 13.18
C PRO A 75 15.98 9.34 13.90
N GLY A 76 15.32 8.43 14.61
CA GLY A 76 14.07 8.71 15.33
C GLY A 76 12.77 8.51 14.53
N ALA A 77 12.85 8.01 13.29
CA ALA A 77 11.67 7.54 12.59
C ALA A 77 11.04 6.35 13.34
N ARG A 78 9.70 6.33 13.38
CA ARG A 78 8.97 5.11 13.78
C ARG A 78 9.14 4.10 12.68
N SER A 79 9.49 2.87 13.04
CA SER A 79 9.78 1.81 12.07
C SER A 79 8.74 0.71 12.14
N ILE A 80 8.26 0.28 10.98
CA ILE A 80 7.30 -0.81 10.86
C ILE A 80 7.76 -1.82 9.81
N THR A 81 7.39 -3.09 9.99
CA THR A 81 7.61 -4.15 9.00
C THR A 81 6.50 -5.18 9.05
N ILE A 82 6.27 -5.88 7.94
CA ILE A 82 5.33 -6.99 7.85
C ILE A 82 6.07 -8.21 7.33
N LEU A 83 5.94 -9.33 8.05
CA LEU A 83 6.48 -10.61 7.62
C LEU A 83 5.36 -11.53 7.10
N ARG A 84 5.75 -12.55 6.34
CA ARG A 84 4.86 -13.62 5.89
C ARG A 84 5.43 -14.96 6.31
N GLU A 85 4.54 -15.95 6.46
CA GLU A 85 4.98 -17.33 6.67
C GLU A 85 5.99 -17.71 5.54
N PRO A 86 7.19 -18.18 5.89
CA PRO A 86 8.30 -18.24 4.93
C PRO A 86 8.04 -19.09 3.69
N THR A 87 7.43 -20.28 3.84
CA THR A 87 7.23 -21.16 2.67
C THR A 87 6.17 -20.58 1.73
N ALA A 88 5.09 -20.02 2.27
CA ALA A 88 4.08 -19.31 1.52
C ALA A 88 4.64 -18.04 0.83
N ARG A 89 5.62 -17.38 1.44
CA ARG A 89 6.33 -16.24 0.82
C ARG A 89 7.13 -16.69 -0.39
N VAL A 90 7.91 -17.77 -0.28
CA VAL A 90 8.70 -18.35 -1.39
C VAL A 90 7.83 -18.66 -2.59
N VAL A 91 6.73 -19.40 -2.40
CA VAL A 91 5.80 -19.74 -3.48
C VAL A 91 5.18 -18.49 -4.10
N SER A 92 4.77 -17.53 -3.26
CA SER A 92 4.20 -16.28 -3.75
C SER A 92 5.19 -15.41 -4.51
N LEU A 93 6.48 -15.46 -4.16
CA LEU A 93 7.54 -14.71 -4.83
C LEU A 93 7.93 -15.36 -6.14
N TYR A 94 8.05 -16.69 -6.18
CA TYR A 94 8.27 -17.42 -7.42
C TYR A 94 7.15 -17.13 -8.43
N ASN A 95 5.88 -17.22 -8.00
CA ASN A 95 4.74 -16.87 -8.84
C ASN A 95 4.83 -15.43 -9.37
N ASP A 96 5.25 -14.47 -8.54
CA ASP A 96 5.42 -13.07 -8.95
C ASP A 96 6.50 -12.88 -10.02
N TRP A 97 7.63 -13.59 -9.91
CA TRP A 97 8.68 -13.58 -10.92
C TRP A 97 8.22 -14.23 -12.23
N ARG A 98 7.55 -15.38 -12.13
CA ARG A 98 7.03 -16.13 -13.28
C ARG A 98 5.98 -15.35 -14.07
N THR A 99 5.10 -14.61 -13.39
CA THR A 99 4.00 -13.89 -14.04
C THR A 99 4.28 -12.41 -14.30
N LYS A 100 5.53 -11.95 -14.21
CA LYS A 100 5.86 -10.58 -14.66
C LYS A 100 5.47 -10.43 -16.13
N SER A 101 4.87 -9.31 -16.49
CA SER A 101 4.58 -9.00 -17.90
C SER A 101 5.84 -8.72 -18.70
N ASP A 102 5.74 -8.78 -20.03
CA ASP A 102 6.85 -8.46 -20.93
C ASP A 102 7.29 -6.99 -20.79
N GLU A 103 6.35 -6.07 -20.60
CA GLU A 103 6.67 -4.66 -20.30
C GLU A 103 7.52 -4.52 -19.03
N ASN A 104 7.16 -5.24 -17.96
CA ASN A 104 7.93 -5.24 -16.71
C ASN A 104 9.30 -5.88 -16.90
N ARG A 105 9.40 -6.93 -17.73
CA ARG A 105 10.67 -7.57 -18.08
C ARG A 105 11.57 -6.61 -18.87
N GLU A 106 11.04 -5.91 -19.87
CA GLU A 106 11.80 -4.97 -20.71
C GLU A 106 12.41 -3.82 -19.88
N LYS A 107 11.65 -3.31 -18.91
CA LYS A 107 12.07 -2.24 -17.99
C LYS A 107 13.01 -2.70 -16.88
N ALA A 108 13.15 -4.02 -16.67
CA ALA A 108 13.98 -4.57 -15.60
C ALA A 108 15.49 -4.50 -15.92
N PRO A 109 16.37 -4.46 -14.91
CA PRO A 109 17.80 -4.70 -15.11
C PRO A 109 18.09 -6.09 -15.69
N GLU A 110 19.22 -6.28 -16.40
CA GLU A 110 19.59 -7.56 -17.04
C GLU A 110 19.55 -8.76 -16.08
N LEU A 111 20.14 -8.62 -14.90
CA LEU A 111 20.10 -9.67 -13.87
C LEU A 111 18.66 -10.05 -13.46
N ALA A 112 17.73 -9.10 -13.48
CA ALA A 112 16.33 -9.38 -13.21
C ALA A 112 15.61 -10.00 -14.42
N LYS A 113 15.99 -9.63 -15.66
CA LYS A 113 15.45 -10.26 -16.88
C LYS A 113 15.80 -11.75 -16.93
N GLU A 114 17.04 -12.09 -16.64
CA GLU A 114 17.51 -13.49 -16.57
C GLU A 114 16.68 -14.29 -15.55
N LEU A 115 16.47 -13.74 -14.34
CA LEU A 115 15.65 -14.41 -13.33
C LEU A 115 14.19 -14.59 -13.78
N ILE A 116 13.60 -13.61 -14.48
CA ILE A 116 12.25 -13.72 -15.05
C ILE A 116 12.19 -14.89 -16.04
N ASP A 117 13.17 -15.00 -16.93
CA ASP A 117 13.22 -16.06 -17.93
C ASP A 117 13.40 -17.43 -17.30
N ILE A 118 14.25 -17.54 -16.27
CA ILE A 118 14.41 -18.77 -15.50
C ILE A 118 13.08 -19.15 -14.83
N ALA A 119 12.38 -18.19 -14.21
CA ALA A 119 11.10 -18.44 -13.55
C ALA A 119 9.99 -18.85 -14.52
N ARG A 120 9.99 -18.34 -15.75
CA ARG A 120 9.02 -18.70 -16.80
C ARG A 120 9.25 -20.09 -17.39
N ASN A 121 10.51 -20.50 -17.49
CA ASN A 121 10.90 -21.73 -18.20
C ASN A 121 11.16 -22.94 -17.27
N ASN A 122 11.05 -22.78 -15.96
CA ASN A 122 11.28 -23.84 -14.98
C ASN A 122 10.08 -23.98 -14.04
N ASP A 123 9.94 -25.16 -13.42
CA ASP A 123 9.11 -25.27 -12.21
C ASP A 123 9.84 -24.62 -11.00
N ILE A 124 9.16 -24.52 -9.86
CA ILE A 124 9.73 -23.87 -8.68
C ILE A 124 11.00 -24.56 -8.19
N GLU A 125 11.11 -25.88 -8.33
CA GLU A 125 12.30 -26.61 -7.89
C GLU A 125 13.50 -26.31 -8.79
N GLY A 126 13.33 -26.37 -10.11
CA GLY A 126 14.37 -25.99 -11.07
C GLY A 126 14.77 -24.52 -10.92
N PHE A 127 13.80 -23.63 -10.69
CA PHE A 127 14.04 -22.21 -10.42
C PHE A 127 14.90 -22.00 -9.16
N LEU A 128 14.54 -22.63 -8.04
CA LEU A 128 15.27 -22.51 -6.77
C LEU A 128 16.70 -23.08 -6.86
N ARG A 129 16.91 -24.08 -7.73
CA ARG A 129 18.22 -24.71 -7.98
C ARG A 129 19.05 -24.03 -9.08
N SER A 130 18.55 -22.97 -9.71
CA SER A 130 19.21 -22.30 -10.83
C SER A 130 20.59 -21.70 -10.52
N GLY A 131 20.93 -21.51 -9.24
CA GLY A 131 22.17 -20.85 -8.82
C GLY A 131 22.19 -19.34 -9.10
N HIS A 132 21.09 -18.78 -9.62
CA HIS A 132 21.00 -17.37 -9.95
C HIS A 132 21.12 -16.49 -8.70
N GLU A 133 21.93 -15.43 -8.77
CA GLU A 133 22.26 -14.58 -7.63
C GLU A 133 21.03 -13.98 -6.94
N LEU A 134 20.14 -13.34 -7.71
CA LEU A 134 18.87 -12.80 -7.17
C LEU A 134 17.96 -13.87 -6.56
N CYS A 135 18.02 -15.12 -7.04
CA CYS A 135 17.27 -16.23 -6.46
C CYS A 135 17.82 -16.53 -5.07
N ARG A 136 19.14 -16.72 -4.97
CA ARG A 136 19.83 -16.95 -3.70
C ARG A 136 19.50 -15.88 -2.67
N TRP A 137 19.54 -14.60 -3.05
CA TRP A 137 19.32 -13.50 -2.12
C TRP A 137 17.87 -13.32 -1.66
N GLN A 138 16.89 -13.54 -2.54
CA GLN A 138 15.48 -13.28 -2.19
C GLN A 138 14.75 -14.50 -1.64
N PHE A 139 15.22 -15.71 -1.96
CA PHE A 139 14.53 -16.95 -1.63
C PHE A 139 15.19 -17.72 -0.48
N ILE A 140 16.51 -17.60 -0.28
CA ILE A 140 17.20 -18.26 0.83
C ILE A 140 17.26 -17.31 2.02
N ASP A 141 16.43 -17.60 3.03
CA ASP A 141 16.27 -16.77 4.24
C ASP A 141 16.09 -15.27 3.95
N GLY A 142 15.34 -14.98 2.88
CA GLY A 142 15.25 -13.62 2.33
C GLY A 142 14.68 -12.58 3.31
N GLN A 143 13.82 -12.97 4.26
CA GLN A 143 13.31 -12.02 5.28
C GLN A 143 14.39 -11.71 6.32
N ALA A 144 15.08 -12.74 6.82
CA ALA A 144 16.17 -12.60 7.77
C ALA A 144 17.35 -11.80 7.19
N ARG A 145 17.71 -12.06 5.91
CA ARG A 145 18.71 -11.27 5.17
C ARG A 145 18.35 -9.79 5.16
N GLN A 146 17.15 -9.46 4.68
CA GLN A 146 16.73 -8.06 4.54
C GLN A 146 16.66 -7.30 5.89
N LEU A 147 16.44 -8.01 7.00
CA LEU A 147 16.45 -7.42 8.34
C LEU A 147 17.87 -7.10 8.85
N THR A 148 18.88 -7.87 8.46
CA THR A 148 20.22 -7.85 9.09
C THR A 148 21.27 -7.09 8.31
N ALA A 149 21.29 -7.16 6.97
CA ALA A 149 22.15 -6.33 6.12
C ALA A 149 21.76 -6.45 4.64
N SER A 150 22.27 -5.55 3.80
CA SER A 150 22.03 -5.45 2.34
C SER A 150 21.92 -6.80 1.63
N LEU A 151 20.89 -7.02 0.79
CA LEU A 151 20.64 -8.30 0.08
C LEU A 151 21.82 -8.80 -0.77
N TYR A 152 22.90 -8.01 -0.91
CA TYR A 152 24.08 -8.26 -1.71
C TYR A 152 25.31 -8.70 -0.91
N LEU A 153 25.21 -8.84 0.41
CA LEU A 153 26.27 -9.49 1.19
C LEU A 153 26.09 -11.00 1.15
N ASP A 154 27.18 -11.69 0.81
CA ASP A 154 27.21 -13.14 0.64
C ASP A 154 27.18 -13.93 1.95
N GLU A 155 27.06 -13.23 3.06
CA GLU A 155 27.02 -13.84 4.38
C GLU A 155 25.67 -14.55 4.59
N PRO A 156 25.67 -15.75 5.21
CA PRO A 156 24.44 -16.39 5.67
C PRO A 156 23.66 -15.47 6.61
N ALA A 157 22.32 -15.53 6.56
CA ALA A 157 21.50 -14.77 7.50
C ALA A 157 21.68 -15.32 8.92
N ASP A 158 21.99 -14.45 9.87
CA ASP A 158 21.94 -14.79 11.29
C ASP A 158 20.52 -14.55 11.83
N PRO A 159 19.76 -15.61 12.19
CA PRO A 159 18.42 -15.46 12.74
C PRO A 159 18.40 -14.70 14.07
N ALA A 160 19.46 -14.80 14.88
CA ALA A 160 19.53 -14.09 16.17
C ALA A 160 19.68 -12.58 15.95
N ALA A 161 20.59 -12.17 15.05
CA ALA A 161 20.70 -10.78 14.63
C ALA A 161 19.38 -10.27 14.02
N ALA A 162 18.71 -11.06 13.18
CA ALA A 162 17.43 -10.68 12.58
C ALA A 162 16.33 -10.47 13.63
N CYS A 163 16.24 -11.35 14.63
CA CYS A 163 15.31 -11.16 15.76
C CYS A 163 15.64 -9.90 16.56
N ALA A 164 16.92 -9.67 16.86
CA ALA A 164 17.35 -8.45 17.56
C ALA A 164 17.03 -7.17 16.77
N GLN A 165 17.04 -7.22 15.43
CA GLN A 165 16.60 -6.10 14.60
C GLN A 165 15.07 -5.91 14.70
N LEU A 166 14.29 -6.98 14.70
CA LEU A 166 12.82 -6.93 14.87
C LEU A 166 12.40 -6.29 16.19
N GLU A 167 13.11 -6.56 17.29
CA GLU A 167 12.83 -5.98 18.61
C GLU A 167 12.96 -4.46 18.64
N GLN A 168 13.72 -3.89 17.69
CA GLN A 168 13.90 -2.45 17.57
C GLN A 168 12.85 -1.77 16.67
N PHE A 169 11.95 -2.54 16.05
CA PHE A 169 10.84 -1.96 15.28
C PHE A 169 9.76 -1.42 16.22
N SER A 170 9.15 -0.30 15.86
CA SER A 170 8.00 0.23 16.60
C SER A 170 6.80 -0.71 16.52
N ILE A 171 6.55 -1.30 15.34
CA ILE A 171 5.51 -2.32 15.13
C ILE A 171 6.02 -3.40 14.17
N VAL A 172 5.90 -4.66 14.57
CA VAL A 172 6.12 -5.82 13.71
C VAL A 172 4.79 -6.52 13.47
N GLY A 173 4.41 -6.69 12.20
CA GLY A 173 3.18 -7.35 11.80
C GLY A 173 3.40 -8.64 11.02
N THR A 174 2.30 -9.34 10.75
CA THR A 174 2.28 -10.49 9.83
C THR A 174 1.15 -10.35 8.83
N THR A 175 1.29 -10.93 7.64
CA THR A 175 0.24 -10.90 6.62
C THR A 175 -1.08 -11.51 7.09
N LYS A 176 -1.05 -12.47 8.03
CA LYS A 176 -2.27 -13.10 8.59
C LYS A 176 -3.08 -12.15 9.47
N LEU A 177 -2.45 -11.16 10.08
CA LEU A 177 -3.06 -10.22 11.00
C LEU A 177 -2.83 -8.77 10.53
N LEU A 178 -2.98 -8.55 9.21
CA LEU A 178 -2.74 -7.24 8.60
C LEU A 178 -3.69 -6.17 9.16
N THR A 179 -5.01 -6.40 9.20
CA THR A 179 -5.98 -5.44 9.76
C THR A 179 -5.69 -5.10 11.24
N PRO A 180 -5.48 -6.07 12.16
CA PRO A 180 -5.06 -5.72 13.52
C PRO A 180 -3.75 -4.92 13.57
N THR A 181 -2.78 -5.24 12.72
CA THR A 181 -1.51 -4.51 12.64
C THR A 181 -1.71 -3.08 12.16
N THR A 182 -2.54 -2.83 11.14
CA THR A 182 -2.78 -1.46 10.65
C THR A 182 -3.54 -0.62 11.68
N ARG A 183 -4.42 -1.22 12.48
CA ARG A 183 -5.05 -0.53 13.62
C ARG A 183 -4.03 -0.14 14.71
N LEU A 184 -3.02 -0.97 14.98
CA LEU A 184 -1.90 -0.60 15.85
C LEU A 184 -1.12 0.59 15.26
N ILE A 185 -0.84 0.57 13.96
CA ILE A 185 -0.14 1.66 13.27
C ILE A 185 -0.95 2.95 13.34
N ALA A 186 -2.26 2.88 13.05
CA ALA A 186 -3.16 4.03 13.12
C ALA A 186 -3.14 4.65 14.53
N ARG A 187 -3.24 3.84 15.59
CA ARG A 187 -3.15 4.33 16.97
C ARG A 187 -1.79 4.96 17.28
N MET A 188 -0.69 4.33 16.88
CA MET A 188 0.66 4.87 17.06
C MET A 188 0.80 6.26 16.41
N MET A 189 0.21 6.43 15.23
CA MET A 189 0.30 7.66 14.44
C MET A 189 -0.80 8.69 14.74
N GLY A 190 -1.84 8.32 15.49
CA GLY A 190 -3.00 9.17 15.77
C GLY A 190 -3.98 9.29 14.60
N TRP A 191 -4.03 8.29 13.73
CA TRP A 191 -4.95 8.21 12.59
C TRP A 191 -6.23 7.45 12.93
N THR A 192 -7.26 7.67 12.12
CA THR A 192 -8.48 6.84 12.13
C THR A 192 -8.10 5.39 11.79
N PRO A 193 -8.53 4.40 12.58
CA PRO A 193 -8.28 2.99 12.26
C PRO A 193 -9.04 2.58 10.99
N PRO A 194 -8.43 1.77 10.11
CA PRO A 194 -9.11 1.26 8.92
C PRO A 194 -10.19 0.25 9.30
N SER A 195 -11.23 0.16 8.46
CA SER A 195 -12.29 -0.84 8.60
C SER A 195 -11.75 -2.26 8.41
N ASP A 196 -11.29 -2.59 7.21
CA ASP A 196 -10.63 -3.85 6.86
C ASP A 196 -9.58 -3.68 5.75
N MET A 197 -8.47 -4.40 5.88
CA MET A 197 -7.38 -4.39 4.90
C MET A 197 -7.54 -5.55 3.92
N ALA A 198 -8.20 -5.31 2.78
CA ALA A 198 -8.26 -6.28 1.70
C ALA A 198 -6.93 -6.33 0.90
N PRO A 199 -6.47 -7.52 0.47
CA PRO A 199 -5.33 -7.63 -0.44
C PRO A 199 -5.59 -6.87 -1.76
N LEU A 200 -4.70 -5.94 -2.14
CA LEU A 200 -4.75 -5.24 -3.42
C LEU A 200 -4.22 -6.09 -4.57
N ASN A 201 -3.33 -7.04 -4.24
CA ASN A 201 -2.65 -7.93 -5.17
C ASN A 201 -2.75 -9.37 -4.66
N THR A 202 -3.60 -10.18 -5.29
CA THR A 202 -3.52 -11.64 -5.23
C THR A 202 -2.76 -12.11 -6.46
N THR A 203 -1.47 -12.44 -6.29
CA THR A 203 -0.62 -12.95 -7.39
C THR A 203 -1.33 -14.10 -8.09
N ARG A 204 -1.52 -14.01 -9.42
CA ARG A 204 -2.00 -15.14 -10.22
C ARG A 204 -0.87 -16.16 -10.29
N GLY A 205 -1.06 -17.29 -9.64
CA GLY A 205 -0.13 -18.40 -9.65
C GLY A 205 -0.86 -19.61 -9.09
N HIS A 206 -0.90 -20.68 -9.88
CA HIS A 206 -1.61 -21.90 -9.50
C HIS A 206 -0.90 -22.64 -8.37
N ASP A 207 0.41 -22.44 -8.24
CA ASP A 207 1.20 -23.17 -7.27
C ASP A 207 0.83 -22.73 -5.85
N ARG A 208 0.33 -23.70 -5.09
CA ARG A 208 0.10 -23.60 -3.66
C ARG A 208 1.09 -24.51 -2.97
N PHE A 209 1.65 -24.05 -1.85
CA PHE A 209 2.67 -24.81 -1.12
C PHE A 209 2.21 -26.25 -0.82
N ASP A 210 0.97 -26.43 -0.39
CA ASP A 210 0.40 -27.73 -0.03
C ASP A 210 0.19 -28.68 -1.24
N GLU A 211 0.20 -28.15 -2.47
CA GLU A 211 0.04 -28.90 -3.72
C GLU A 211 1.40 -29.28 -4.34
N LEU A 212 2.51 -28.80 -3.77
CA LEU A 212 3.86 -29.13 -4.24
C LEU A 212 4.28 -30.55 -3.82
N LYS A 213 5.15 -31.15 -4.64
CA LYS A 213 5.76 -32.47 -4.34
C LYS A 213 6.51 -32.43 -2.99
N PRO A 214 6.57 -33.55 -2.24
CA PRO A 214 7.28 -33.60 -0.96
C PRO A 214 8.72 -33.08 -1.02
N SER A 215 9.50 -33.51 -2.02
CA SER A 215 10.90 -33.07 -2.22
C SER A 215 11.02 -31.55 -2.38
N THR A 216 10.09 -30.93 -3.10
CA THR A 216 10.05 -29.48 -3.31
C THR A 216 9.68 -28.75 -2.01
N ARG A 217 8.76 -29.29 -1.20
CA ARG A 217 8.40 -28.73 0.11
C ARG A 217 9.57 -28.82 1.09
N GLU A 218 10.29 -29.95 1.10
CA GLU A 218 11.51 -30.14 1.89
C GLU A 218 12.59 -29.13 1.50
N LEU A 219 12.85 -28.96 0.20
CA LEU A 219 13.77 -27.94 -0.29
C LEU A 219 13.38 -26.54 0.18
N ILE A 220 12.12 -26.13 0.04
CA ILE A 220 11.66 -24.80 0.48
C ILE A 220 11.83 -24.64 2.00
N HIS A 221 11.58 -25.70 2.78
CA HIS A 221 11.82 -25.68 4.23
C HIS A 221 13.30 -25.51 4.56
N GLU A 222 14.20 -26.23 3.88
CA GLU A 222 15.65 -26.09 4.04
C GLU A 222 16.15 -24.68 3.72
N LEU A 223 15.66 -24.10 2.63
CA LEU A 223 16.05 -22.74 2.19
C LEU A 223 15.51 -21.63 3.11
N THR A 224 14.57 -21.93 4.02
CA THR A 224 13.90 -20.92 4.85
C THR A 224 14.02 -21.18 6.34
N GLN A 225 14.96 -22.02 6.78
CA GLN A 225 15.10 -22.40 8.19
C GLN A 225 15.27 -21.20 9.12
N ASN A 226 16.08 -20.21 8.73
CA ASN A 226 16.28 -19.01 9.56
C ASN A 226 15.06 -18.08 9.48
N ASP A 227 14.46 -17.93 8.30
CA ASP A 227 13.19 -17.21 8.14
C ASP A 227 12.08 -17.77 9.05
N GLN A 228 12.03 -19.09 9.27
CA GLN A 228 11.05 -19.72 10.18
C GLN A 228 11.25 -19.32 11.64
N ILE A 229 12.51 -19.21 12.09
CA ILE A 229 12.84 -18.74 13.45
C ILE A 229 12.41 -17.27 13.61
N VAL A 230 12.78 -16.43 12.64
CA VAL A 230 12.47 -15.00 12.62
C VAL A 230 10.96 -14.77 12.56
N TYR A 231 10.23 -15.52 11.74
CA TYR A 231 8.78 -15.41 11.64
C TYR A 231 8.08 -15.76 12.95
N LYS A 232 8.50 -16.84 13.64
CA LYS A 232 7.97 -17.18 14.96
C LYS A 232 8.24 -16.09 15.99
N HIS A 233 9.40 -15.45 15.94
CA HIS A 233 9.71 -14.32 16.81
C HIS A 233 8.82 -13.10 16.52
N ALA A 234 8.62 -12.77 15.24
CA ALA A 234 7.70 -11.71 14.81
C ALA A 234 6.26 -11.95 15.31
N GLN A 235 5.78 -13.20 15.29
CA GLN A 235 4.46 -13.53 15.84
C GLN A 235 4.37 -13.26 17.36
N LYS A 236 5.44 -13.51 18.12
CA LYS A 236 5.49 -13.20 19.55
C LYS A 236 5.43 -11.69 19.80
N LEU A 237 6.22 -10.90 19.06
CA LEU A 237 6.23 -9.43 19.16
C LEU A 237 4.85 -8.84 18.83
N LEU A 238 4.22 -9.32 17.76
CA LEU A 238 2.87 -8.89 17.38
C LEU A 238 1.84 -9.24 18.45
N SER A 239 1.89 -10.47 18.98
CA SER A 239 0.96 -10.91 20.02
C SER A 239 1.09 -10.05 21.27
N ALA A 240 2.33 -9.78 21.73
CA ALA A 240 2.58 -8.88 22.85
C ALA A 240 2.05 -7.45 22.60
N SER A 241 2.23 -6.92 21.38
CA SER A 241 1.73 -5.60 21.00
C SER A 241 0.20 -5.53 21.00
N LEU A 242 -0.47 -6.60 20.54
CA LEU A 242 -1.93 -6.70 20.54
C LEU A 242 -2.49 -6.89 21.96
N THR A 243 -1.86 -7.70 22.80
CA THR A 243 -2.25 -7.86 24.22
C THR A 243 -2.14 -6.53 24.95
N LYS A 244 -1.00 -5.83 24.81
CA LYS A 244 -0.83 -4.49 25.39
C LYS A 244 -1.90 -3.51 24.91
N LEU A 245 -2.28 -3.57 23.64
CA LEU A 245 -3.38 -2.75 23.10
C LEU A 245 -4.73 -3.07 23.75
N ILE A 246 -5.03 -4.35 23.99
CA ILE A 246 -6.28 -4.77 24.64
C ILE A 246 -6.29 -4.31 26.10
N ASP A 247 -5.18 -4.47 26.81
CA ASP A 247 -5.03 -4.09 28.22
C ASP A 247 -5.11 -2.57 28.42
N GLU A 248 -4.49 -1.79 27.52
CA GLU A 248 -4.61 -0.32 27.47
C GLU A 248 -5.95 0.15 26.87
N GLY A 249 -6.67 -0.76 26.20
CA GLY A 249 -7.87 -0.54 25.40
C GLY A 249 -9.15 -0.37 26.21
N GLY A 250 -9.10 -0.59 27.54
CA GLY A 250 -10.20 -0.27 28.45
C GLY A 250 -10.49 1.23 28.59
N HIS A 251 -9.62 2.14 28.11
CA HIS A 251 -9.73 3.56 28.47
C HIS A 251 -9.62 4.62 27.37
N ARG A 252 -9.43 4.29 26.08
CA ARG A 252 -9.51 5.31 24.99
C ARG A 252 -9.96 4.72 23.66
N ALA A 253 -11.26 4.47 23.54
CA ALA A 253 -11.96 4.49 22.26
C ALA A 253 -12.52 5.90 22.07
N GLY A 254 -12.27 6.52 20.92
CA GLY A 254 -12.85 7.82 20.57
C GLY A 254 -11.96 9.02 20.88
N ALA A 255 -10.86 9.17 20.14
CA ALA A 255 -10.54 10.52 19.67
C ALA A 255 -11.26 10.68 18.34
N GLN A 256 -12.58 10.85 18.39
CA GLN A 256 -13.32 11.32 17.24
C GLN A 256 -12.75 12.69 16.87
N ALA A 257 -12.45 12.87 15.59
CA ALA A 257 -12.29 14.18 14.99
C ALA A 257 -13.64 14.91 15.03
N GLU A 258 -14.08 15.31 16.24
CA GLU A 258 -15.40 15.90 16.48
C GLU A 258 -15.38 17.43 16.54
N HIS A 259 -14.21 18.07 16.41
CA HIS A 259 -14.09 19.53 16.51
C HIS A 259 -13.21 20.12 15.40
N GLY A 260 -13.52 19.82 14.14
CA GLY A 260 -13.00 20.59 13.01
C GLY A 260 -13.80 21.88 12.82
N ALA A 261 -13.12 23.01 12.61
CA ALA A 261 -13.78 24.24 12.17
C ALA A 261 -14.52 23.99 10.84
N ILE A 262 -15.68 24.64 10.66
CA ILE A 262 -16.42 24.59 9.39
C ILE A 262 -15.52 25.21 8.32
N MET A 263 -15.27 24.47 7.24
CA MET A 263 -14.45 24.96 6.12
C MET A 263 -15.26 25.90 5.23
N THR A 264 -14.61 26.98 4.76
CA THR A 264 -15.16 27.86 3.73
C THR A 264 -15.14 27.14 2.38
N THR A 265 -16.25 27.18 1.64
CA THR A 265 -16.38 26.62 0.29
C THR A 265 -16.20 27.71 -0.79
N PRO A 266 -15.73 27.37 -2.01
CA PRO A 266 -15.44 26.02 -2.50
C PRO A 266 -14.18 25.41 -1.91
N ILE A 267 -14.18 24.09 -1.73
CA ILE A 267 -13.00 23.31 -1.35
C ILE A 267 -12.66 22.32 -2.46
N GLU A 268 -11.37 22.10 -2.68
CA GLU A 268 -10.87 21.02 -3.52
C GLU A 268 -10.11 20.03 -2.64
N ILE A 269 -10.57 18.77 -2.64
CA ILE A 269 -9.88 17.66 -2.00
C ILE A 269 -9.14 16.92 -3.11
N ARG A 270 -7.83 17.05 -3.12
CA ARG A 270 -6.98 16.40 -4.11
C ARG A 270 -6.55 15.03 -3.59
N VAL A 271 -6.37 14.06 -4.49
CA VAL A 271 -5.98 12.71 -4.06
C VAL A 271 -4.50 12.56 -3.68
N ASP A 272 -3.70 13.61 -3.93
CA ASP A 272 -2.30 13.75 -3.52
C ASP A 272 -2.14 14.49 -2.17
N ASP A 273 -3.24 14.98 -1.58
CA ASP A 273 -3.33 15.37 -0.18
C ASP A 273 -3.74 14.17 0.70
N PRO A 274 -3.59 14.27 2.04
CA PRO A 274 -4.04 13.24 2.95
C PRO A 274 -5.55 12.98 2.84
N ILE A 275 -5.93 11.71 2.70
CA ILE A 275 -7.30 11.20 2.63
C ILE A 275 -7.56 10.38 3.90
N ASP A 276 -8.64 10.69 4.62
CA ASP A 276 -9.16 9.85 5.71
C ASP A 276 -10.27 8.95 5.18
N GLY A 277 -9.94 7.70 4.83
CA GLY A 277 -10.88 6.76 4.28
C GLY A 277 -10.23 5.45 3.83
N ASP A 278 -11.02 4.58 3.21
CA ASP A 278 -10.63 3.24 2.80
C ASP A 278 -10.91 3.01 1.30
N GLY A 279 -10.35 1.93 0.74
CA GLY A 279 -10.67 1.50 -0.62
C GLY A 279 -9.97 2.29 -1.72
N TRP A 280 -8.71 2.69 -1.51
CA TRP A 280 -7.91 3.39 -2.51
C TRP A 280 -6.64 2.62 -2.85
N HIS A 281 -6.25 2.67 -4.13
CA HIS A 281 -4.93 2.21 -4.58
C HIS A 281 -3.84 3.27 -4.30
N VAL A 282 -2.59 2.86 -4.54
CA VAL A 282 -1.41 3.75 -4.47
C VAL A 282 -1.59 4.98 -5.35
N LEU A 283 -0.92 6.07 -4.96
CA LEU A 283 -0.86 7.29 -5.77
C LEU A 283 -0.10 7.02 -7.08
N GLU A 284 -0.66 7.48 -8.19
CA GLU A 284 -0.11 7.34 -9.53
C GLU A 284 0.00 8.69 -10.24
N GLY A 285 0.70 8.69 -11.37
CA GLY A 285 0.90 9.87 -12.21
C GLY A 285 2.15 10.66 -11.85
N GLU A 286 2.73 11.33 -12.85
CA GLU A 286 3.91 12.19 -12.67
C GLU A 286 3.49 13.65 -12.48
N THR A 287 2.88 14.23 -13.52
CA THR A 287 2.41 15.62 -13.56
C THR A 287 1.05 15.79 -12.92
N GLN A 288 0.07 15.03 -13.38
CA GLN A 288 -1.27 14.94 -12.79
C GLN A 288 -1.34 13.69 -11.93
N LYS A 289 -1.69 13.85 -10.65
CA LYS A 289 -1.79 12.74 -9.71
C LYS A 289 -3.20 12.17 -9.69
N TRP A 290 -3.32 10.85 -9.61
CA TRP A 290 -4.60 10.16 -9.43
C TRP A 290 -4.49 8.97 -8.49
N ARG A 291 -5.63 8.51 -7.99
CA ARG A 291 -5.79 7.23 -7.29
C ARG A 291 -6.94 6.46 -7.90
N TRP A 292 -6.76 5.15 -8.07
CA TRP A 292 -7.85 4.26 -8.43
C TRP A 292 -8.70 3.91 -7.20
N THR A 293 -10.02 3.90 -7.34
CA THR A 293 -10.93 3.24 -6.38
C THR A 293 -10.70 1.71 -6.43
N GLY A 294 -10.74 1.04 -5.28
CA GLY A 294 -10.56 -0.42 -5.18
C GLY A 294 -9.79 -0.87 -3.93
N PRO A 295 -9.69 -2.17 -3.66
CA PRO A 295 -9.97 -3.30 -4.55
C PRO A 295 -11.41 -3.79 -4.45
N GLY A 296 -12.13 -3.38 -3.41
CA GLY A 296 -13.55 -3.63 -3.27
C GLY A 296 -14.37 -2.60 -4.04
N ARG A 297 -15.69 -2.70 -3.91
CA ARG A 297 -16.64 -1.83 -4.60
C ARG A 297 -16.78 -0.45 -3.98
N ALA A 298 -16.36 -0.27 -2.74
CA ALA A 298 -16.51 0.98 -2.01
C ALA A 298 -15.15 1.64 -1.78
N SER A 299 -15.07 2.92 -2.09
CA SER A 299 -14.01 3.83 -1.66
C SER A 299 -14.63 4.92 -0.82
N THR A 300 -14.07 5.20 0.35
CA THR A 300 -14.62 6.18 1.29
C THR A 300 -13.65 7.33 1.49
N ILE A 301 -14.19 8.50 1.82
CA ILE A 301 -13.42 9.66 2.24
C ILE A 301 -14.24 10.50 3.21
N ARG A 302 -13.66 10.78 4.37
CA ARG A 302 -14.22 11.74 5.32
C ARG A 302 -13.96 13.14 4.78
N LEU A 303 -15.04 13.82 4.44
CA LEU A 303 -15.02 15.21 4.03
C LEU A 303 -14.79 16.10 5.27
N PRO A 304 -14.20 17.29 5.11
CA PRO A 304 -14.19 18.27 6.19
C PRO A 304 -15.63 18.68 6.55
N LYS A 305 -15.80 19.30 7.71
CA LYS A 305 -17.11 19.83 8.12
C LYS A 305 -17.51 20.96 7.17
N LEU A 306 -18.61 20.76 6.44
CA LEU A 306 -19.16 21.71 5.48
C LEU A 306 -20.25 22.56 6.14
N PRO A 307 -20.55 23.77 5.62
CA PRO A 307 -21.73 24.52 6.02
C PRO A 307 -23.01 23.72 5.79
N ALA A 308 -24.01 23.87 6.66
CA ALA A 308 -25.33 23.24 6.52
C ALA A 308 -26.16 23.95 5.43
N ALA A 309 -25.72 23.83 4.18
CA ALA A 309 -26.34 24.39 2.98
C ALA A 309 -26.21 23.38 1.82
N PRO A 310 -27.02 23.50 0.75
CA PRO A 310 -26.85 22.66 -0.43
C PRO A 310 -25.49 22.91 -1.10
N HIS A 311 -24.77 21.83 -1.42
CA HIS A 311 -23.47 21.90 -2.09
C HIS A 311 -23.45 21.01 -3.32
N ARG A 312 -22.69 21.38 -4.35
CA ARG A 312 -22.37 20.52 -5.47
C ARG A 312 -21.03 19.86 -5.23
N LEU A 313 -21.01 18.53 -5.29
CA LEU A 313 -19.81 17.71 -5.39
C LEU A 313 -19.54 17.40 -6.87
N THR A 314 -18.32 17.66 -7.31
CA THR A 314 -17.81 17.25 -8.61
C THR A 314 -16.64 16.29 -8.41
N LEU A 315 -16.80 15.03 -8.81
CA LEU A 315 -15.69 14.10 -8.96
C LEU A 315 -15.02 14.34 -10.30
N ARG A 316 -13.71 14.60 -10.29
CA ARG A 316 -12.89 14.66 -11.50
C ARG A 316 -12.19 13.32 -11.72
N ILE A 317 -12.56 12.66 -12.81
CA ILE A 317 -12.15 11.30 -13.14
C ILE A 317 -11.28 11.36 -14.40
N ILE A 318 -10.00 10.99 -14.29
CA ILE A 318 -9.06 11.01 -15.43
C ILE A 318 -9.14 9.75 -16.28
N SER A 319 -9.59 8.64 -15.70
CA SER A 319 -9.72 7.37 -16.41
C SER A 319 -10.77 6.49 -15.72
N VAL A 320 -11.42 5.63 -16.50
CA VAL A 320 -12.32 4.59 -16.00
C VAL A 320 -11.85 3.25 -16.54
N ILE A 321 -11.93 2.19 -15.72
CA ILE A 321 -11.48 0.86 -16.17
C ILE A 321 -12.48 0.22 -17.14
N ALA A 322 -13.76 0.58 -17.05
CA ALA A 322 -14.80 0.19 -17.98
C ALA A 322 -15.99 1.16 -17.90
N ASP A 323 -16.72 1.33 -19.01
CA ASP A 323 -17.84 2.27 -19.10
C ASP A 323 -19.01 1.88 -18.18
N ASP A 324 -19.32 0.58 -18.06
CA ASP A 324 -20.40 0.10 -17.18
C ASP A 324 -20.11 0.41 -15.70
N ILE A 325 -18.84 0.50 -15.32
CA ILE A 325 -18.43 0.89 -13.96
C ILE A 325 -18.74 2.36 -13.70
N LEU A 326 -18.48 3.24 -14.66
CA LEU A 326 -18.85 4.65 -14.56
C LEU A 326 -20.38 4.81 -14.49
N GLN A 327 -21.11 4.15 -15.39
CA GLN A 327 -22.57 4.28 -15.48
C GLN A 327 -23.28 3.71 -14.25
N GLY A 328 -22.75 2.64 -13.64
CA GLY A 328 -23.31 2.05 -12.42
C GLY A 328 -22.75 2.60 -11.12
N THR A 329 -21.98 3.70 -11.15
CA THR A 329 -21.43 4.32 -9.94
C THR A 329 -22.54 5.00 -9.14
N HIS A 330 -22.50 4.88 -7.81
CA HIS A 330 -23.34 5.63 -6.89
C HIS A 330 -22.48 6.42 -5.91
N LEU A 331 -22.94 7.62 -5.54
CA LEU A 331 -22.33 8.40 -4.47
C LEU A 331 -23.27 8.42 -3.27
N LEU A 332 -22.70 8.31 -2.07
CA LEU A 332 -23.45 8.35 -0.82
C LEU A 332 -22.78 9.30 0.16
N ILE A 333 -23.57 10.09 0.89
CA ILE A 333 -23.11 10.86 2.04
C ILE A 333 -23.73 10.22 3.29
N ASN A 334 -22.88 9.79 4.22
CA ASN A 334 -23.32 9.11 5.45
C ASN A 334 -24.23 7.89 5.18
N GLY A 335 -24.03 7.22 4.05
CA GLY A 335 -24.85 6.08 3.61
C GLY A 335 -26.15 6.45 2.88
N SER A 336 -26.51 7.73 2.78
CA SER A 336 -27.64 8.19 1.98
C SER A 336 -27.22 8.46 0.53
N PRO A 337 -27.91 7.87 -0.47
CA PRO A 337 -27.55 8.04 -1.88
C PRO A 337 -27.79 9.47 -2.37
N LEU A 338 -26.93 9.93 -3.27
CA LEU A 338 -27.08 11.18 -4.00
C LEU A 338 -27.58 10.93 -5.43
N GLU A 339 -28.32 11.88 -5.98
CA GLU A 339 -28.57 11.93 -7.40
C GLU A 339 -27.29 12.38 -8.12
N ILE A 340 -26.88 11.61 -9.12
CA ILE A 340 -25.64 11.86 -9.87
C ILE A 340 -25.94 12.12 -11.33
N ARG A 341 -25.10 12.95 -11.96
CA ARG A 341 -25.13 13.18 -13.41
C ARG A 341 -23.71 13.31 -13.96
N ILE A 342 -23.48 12.76 -15.15
CA ILE A 342 -22.21 12.94 -15.86
C ILE A 342 -22.31 14.26 -16.61
N ALA A 343 -21.55 15.27 -16.18
CA ALA A 343 -21.56 16.61 -16.76
C ALA A 343 -20.79 16.72 -18.08
N GLY A 344 -20.02 15.69 -18.44
CA GLY A 344 -19.23 15.61 -19.67
C GLY A 344 -17.73 15.50 -19.39
N ILE A 345 -16.94 15.71 -20.44
CA ILE A 345 -15.47 15.73 -20.38
C ILE A 345 -15.01 17.18 -20.41
N ILE A 346 -14.30 17.60 -19.36
CA ILE A 346 -13.76 18.95 -19.19
C ILE A 346 -12.27 18.80 -18.89
N ASP A 347 -11.42 19.49 -19.65
CA ASP A 347 -9.95 19.41 -19.54
C ASP A 347 -9.43 17.95 -19.51
N GLY A 348 -9.99 17.12 -20.39
CA GLY A 348 -9.62 15.71 -20.52
C GLY A 348 -10.10 14.80 -19.38
N GLN A 349 -10.93 15.29 -18.46
CA GLN A 349 -11.44 14.54 -17.32
C GLN A 349 -12.97 14.45 -17.36
N ILE A 350 -13.50 13.30 -17.00
CA ILE A 350 -14.93 13.11 -16.81
C ILE A 350 -15.33 13.81 -15.50
N HIS A 351 -16.32 14.67 -15.57
CA HIS A 351 -16.90 15.32 -14.40
C HIS A 351 -18.22 14.64 -14.03
N LEU A 352 -18.26 14.05 -12.84
CA LEU A 352 -19.47 13.46 -12.28
C LEU A 352 -19.97 14.36 -11.15
N HIS A 353 -21.16 14.94 -11.33
CA HIS A 353 -21.79 15.87 -10.41
C HIS A 353 -22.78 15.15 -9.51
N ALA A 354 -22.83 15.56 -8.25
CA ALA A 354 -23.86 15.18 -7.30
C ALA A 354 -24.19 16.35 -6.41
N ASP A 355 -25.47 16.62 -6.22
CA ASP A 355 -25.91 17.67 -5.32
C ASP A 355 -26.11 17.06 -3.92
N ILE A 356 -25.44 17.64 -2.92
CA ILE A 356 -25.47 17.23 -1.51
C ILE A 356 -26.51 18.11 -0.79
N PRO A 357 -27.64 17.54 -0.35
CA PRO A 357 -28.63 18.26 0.43
C PRO A 357 -28.10 18.67 1.81
N ALA A 358 -28.51 19.86 2.28
CA ALA A 358 -28.12 20.39 3.60
C ALA A 358 -28.34 19.40 4.77
N PRO A 359 -29.46 18.65 4.85
CA PRO A 359 -29.68 17.72 5.97
C PRO A 359 -28.66 16.58 6.07
N LEU A 360 -27.96 16.24 4.98
CA LEU A 360 -26.91 15.22 5.01
C LEU A 360 -25.59 15.72 5.60
N LEU A 361 -25.48 17.04 5.83
CA LEU A 361 -24.30 17.72 6.37
C LEU A 361 -24.45 18.07 7.86
N ASP A 362 -25.58 17.72 8.48
CA ASP A 362 -25.82 17.95 9.89
C ASP A 362 -24.95 17.03 10.77
N GLY A 363 -24.38 17.61 11.84
CA GLY A 363 -23.62 16.87 12.85
C GLY A 363 -22.12 16.76 12.57
N ALA A 364 -21.62 15.52 12.49
CA ALA A 364 -20.21 15.21 12.36
C ALA A 364 -19.71 15.40 10.92
N ALA A 365 -18.38 15.39 10.75
CA ALA A 365 -17.75 15.45 9.43
C ALA A 365 -18.29 14.33 8.51
N PRO A 366 -18.87 14.65 7.33
CA PRO A 366 -19.59 13.70 6.52
C PRO A 366 -18.65 12.68 5.86
N MET A 367 -19.12 11.44 5.73
CA MET A 367 -18.42 10.39 5.00
C MET A 367 -18.99 10.30 3.59
N LEU A 368 -18.16 10.60 2.59
CA LEU A 368 -18.46 10.31 1.19
C LEU A 368 -18.07 8.85 0.89
N THR A 369 -18.99 8.11 0.29
CA THR A 369 -18.74 6.78 -0.26
C THR A 369 -18.96 6.82 -1.76
N ILE A 370 -17.93 6.41 -2.51
CA ILE A 370 -17.98 6.12 -3.94
C ILE A 370 -18.18 4.62 -4.09
N LEU A 371 -19.33 4.22 -4.60
CA LEU A 371 -19.72 2.82 -4.76
C LEU A 371 -19.78 2.47 -6.24
N VAL A 372 -18.83 1.67 -6.71
CA VAL A 372 -18.81 1.13 -8.08
C VAL A 372 -19.59 -0.20 -8.17
N PRO A 373 -20.19 -0.54 -9.32
CA PRO A 373 -21.01 -1.74 -9.45
C PRO A 373 -20.15 -3.02 -9.39
N ARG A 374 -18.91 -2.92 -9.87
CA ARG A 374 -17.86 -3.94 -9.79
C ARG A 374 -16.49 -3.28 -9.91
N THR A 375 -15.45 -4.03 -9.64
CA THR A 375 -14.06 -3.69 -9.97
C THR A 375 -13.54 -4.65 -11.03
N MET A 376 -12.47 -4.27 -11.71
CA MET A 376 -11.85 -5.10 -12.74
C MET A 376 -10.34 -4.87 -12.77
N ALA A 377 -9.56 -5.90 -13.10
CA ALA A 377 -8.14 -5.74 -13.36
C ALA A 377 -7.86 -5.24 -14.78
N HIS A 378 -6.86 -4.38 -14.94
CA HIS A 378 -6.43 -3.89 -16.25
C HIS A 378 -5.96 -5.04 -17.15
N SER A 379 -5.31 -6.05 -16.56
CA SER A 379 -4.92 -7.29 -17.22
C SER A 379 -6.09 -8.13 -17.78
N GLU A 380 -7.34 -7.88 -17.38
CA GLU A 380 -8.51 -8.54 -17.98
C GLU A 380 -8.89 -7.91 -19.32
N ILE A 381 -8.47 -6.67 -19.57
CA ILE A 381 -8.66 -5.94 -20.84
C ILE A 381 -7.39 -6.03 -21.71
N GLN A 382 -6.24 -5.78 -21.08
CA GLN A 382 -4.91 -5.68 -21.69
C GLN A 382 -3.95 -6.59 -20.92
N PRO A 383 -3.92 -7.90 -21.22
CA PRO A 383 -3.12 -8.90 -20.50
C PRO A 383 -1.64 -8.54 -20.38
N GLU A 384 -1.09 -7.85 -21.37
CA GLU A 384 0.30 -7.40 -21.47
C GLU A 384 0.73 -6.41 -20.37
N THR A 385 -0.22 -5.71 -19.74
CA THR A 385 0.11 -4.79 -18.64
C THR A 385 0.55 -5.51 -17.37
N GLY A 386 0.09 -6.74 -17.16
CA GLY A 386 0.31 -7.48 -15.91
C GLY A 386 -0.26 -6.81 -14.66
N ASP A 387 -1.11 -5.78 -14.81
CA ASP A 387 -1.72 -5.09 -13.69
C ASP A 387 -3.02 -5.79 -13.27
N HIS A 388 -2.90 -6.59 -12.20
CA HIS A 388 -3.97 -7.42 -11.64
C HIS A 388 -4.79 -6.72 -10.55
N ARG A 389 -4.52 -5.44 -10.28
CA ARG A 389 -5.25 -4.69 -9.25
C ARG A 389 -6.69 -4.49 -9.69
N GLN A 390 -7.62 -4.81 -8.79
CA GLN A 390 -9.04 -4.59 -8.99
C GLN A 390 -9.36 -3.10 -8.88
N LYS A 391 -9.65 -2.44 -10.00
CA LYS A 391 -9.83 -0.98 -10.09
C LYS A 391 -11.27 -0.61 -10.46
N GLY A 392 -11.66 0.62 -10.14
CA GLY A 392 -12.89 1.24 -10.63
C GLY A 392 -12.61 2.53 -11.40
N LEU A 393 -12.70 3.67 -10.71
CA LEU A 393 -12.49 5.02 -11.25
C LEU A 393 -11.09 5.54 -10.86
N ALA A 394 -10.37 6.18 -11.77
CA ALA A 394 -9.16 6.94 -11.47
C ALA A 394 -9.53 8.40 -11.18
N ILE A 395 -9.46 8.79 -9.92
CA ILE A 395 -9.90 10.11 -9.45
C ILE A 395 -8.69 11.00 -9.23
N THR A 396 -8.76 12.26 -9.65
CA THR A 396 -7.73 13.28 -9.43
C THR A 396 -8.09 14.21 -8.27
N SER A 397 -9.37 14.57 -8.14
CA SER A 397 -9.85 15.52 -7.15
C SER A 397 -11.37 15.44 -6.97
N MET A 398 -11.83 15.95 -5.83
CA MET A 398 -13.22 16.22 -5.50
C MET A 398 -13.37 17.73 -5.24
N LEU A 399 -14.17 18.41 -6.06
CA LEU A 399 -14.52 19.81 -5.82
C LEU A 399 -15.87 19.88 -5.12
N ILE A 400 -15.98 20.65 -4.04
CA ILE A 400 -17.23 20.86 -3.31
C ILE A 400 -17.46 22.36 -3.19
N GLY A 401 -18.54 22.86 -3.79
CA GLY A 401 -18.92 24.27 -3.76
C GLY A 401 -20.39 24.46 -3.43
N PRO A 402 -20.83 25.68 -3.04
CA PRO A 402 -22.25 25.97 -2.89
C PRO A 402 -22.98 25.79 -4.22
N ILE A 403 -24.23 25.33 -4.19
CA ILE A 403 -25.10 25.35 -5.37
C ILE A 403 -25.61 26.79 -5.51
N ASP A 404 -25.35 27.42 -6.65
CA ASP A 404 -25.99 28.69 -6.96
C ASP A 404 -27.50 28.44 -7.11
N PRO A 405 -28.38 29.09 -6.33
CA PRO A 405 -29.83 28.90 -6.45
C PRO A 405 -30.39 29.28 -7.83
N PHE A 406 -29.59 29.89 -8.71
CA PHE A 406 -29.96 30.27 -10.08
C PHE A 406 -29.38 29.36 -11.19
N GLU A 407 -28.58 28.34 -10.86
CA GLU A 407 -28.14 27.31 -11.81
C GLU A 407 -29.16 26.16 -11.86
N THR A 408 -30.13 26.22 -12.78
CA THR A 408 -30.97 25.08 -13.18
C THR A 408 -30.39 24.33 -14.36
#